data_AF-A0A918ADM0-F1
#
_entry.id   AF-A0A918ADM0-F1
#
_cell.length_a   1.000
_cell.length_b   1.000
_cell.length_c   1.000
_cell.angle_alpha   90.00
_cell.angle_beta   90.00
_cell.angle_gamma   90.00
#
_symmetry.space_group_name_H-M   'P 1'
#
loop_
_entity.id
_entity.type
_entity.pdbx_description
1 polymer ?
#
loop_
_entity_poly.entity_id
_entity_poly.type
_entity_poly.pdbx_seq_one_letter_code
_entity_poly.pdbx_strand_id
1 'polypeptide(L)'
;MSNPALRQVSRAIDGRADLLGADLRERGVGLHVIEQGIDTDTMEGRAMFGMLSVLAELQRELIVANTMDGLASARARGRVGGRRPKLTADQAALAQELYDARVKTVQQIADLFGVPRSTVYGHLKGDTVLRQVKEARGRS
;
A
#
# COMPACT_ATOMS: atom_id res chain seq x y z
N MET A 1 8.86 23.70 -1.24
CA MET A 1 7.51 24.33 -1.28
C MET A 1 6.61 23.42 -2.12
N SER A 2 5.54 22.87 -1.54
CA SER A 2 4.65 21.93 -2.24
C SER A 2 3.74 22.72 -3.19
N ASN A 3 3.87 22.50 -4.50
CA ASN A 3 3.02 23.16 -5.50
C ASN A 3 1.58 22.59 -5.42
N PRO A 4 0.57 23.38 -5.04
CA PRO A 4 -0.80 22.90 -4.83
C PRO A 4 -1.46 22.37 -6.12
N ALA A 5 -1.12 22.91 -7.29
CA ALA A 5 -1.66 22.48 -8.58
C ALA A 5 -1.30 21.01 -8.89
N LEU A 6 -0.07 20.59 -8.55
CA LEU A 6 0.38 19.20 -8.76
C LEU A 6 -0.33 18.20 -7.82
N ARG A 7 -0.75 18.64 -6.62
CA ARG A 7 -1.52 17.79 -5.69
C ARG A 7 -2.96 17.54 -6.18
N GLN A 8 -3.54 18.53 -6.85
CA GLN A 8 -4.92 18.46 -7.33
C GLN A 8 -5.05 17.56 -8.56
N VAL A 9 -4.11 17.68 -9.50
CA VAL A 9 -3.94 16.78 -10.63
C VAL A 9 -3.74 15.33 -10.16
N SER A 10 -2.85 15.10 -9.19
CA SER A 10 -2.62 13.76 -8.66
C SER A 10 -3.85 13.12 -8.00
N ARG A 11 -4.77 13.93 -7.44
CA ARG A 11 -6.01 13.47 -6.81
C ARG A 11 -7.15 13.26 -7.84
N ALA A 12 -7.11 13.98 -8.96
CA ALA A 12 -7.98 13.74 -10.11
C ALA A 12 -7.57 12.48 -10.90
N ILE A 13 -6.28 12.13 -10.88
CA ILE A 13 -5.72 10.93 -11.54
C ILE A 13 -5.92 9.65 -10.69
N ASP A 14 -6.23 9.77 -9.41
CA ASP A 14 -6.72 8.63 -8.64
C ASP A 14 -7.98 8.12 -9.35
N GLY A 15 -7.88 6.99 -10.06
CA GLY A 15 -8.89 6.40 -10.96
C GLY A 15 -10.30 6.18 -10.38
N ARG A 16 -10.53 6.60 -9.14
CA ARG A 16 -11.86 6.87 -8.58
C ARG A 16 -12.61 7.97 -9.34
N ALA A 17 -11.95 9.01 -9.86
CA ALA A 17 -12.66 10.10 -10.53
C ALA A 17 -13.34 9.65 -11.83
N ASP A 18 -12.73 8.70 -12.55
CA ASP A 18 -13.26 8.20 -13.81
C ASP A 18 -14.40 7.20 -13.60
N LEU A 19 -14.26 6.31 -12.61
CA LEU A 19 -15.34 5.44 -12.12
C LEU A 19 -16.53 6.27 -11.59
N LEU A 20 -16.26 7.36 -10.88
CA LEU A 20 -17.28 8.28 -10.41
C LEU A 20 -17.96 8.98 -11.59
N GLY A 21 -17.21 9.42 -12.60
CA GLY A 21 -17.78 10.02 -13.80
C GLY A 21 -18.70 9.05 -14.56
N ALA A 22 -18.32 7.78 -14.68
CA ALA A 22 -19.15 6.75 -15.30
C ALA A 22 -20.41 6.44 -14.49
N ASP A 23 -20.27 6.25 -13.17
CA ASP A 23 -21.39 5.99 -12.25
C ASP A 23 -22.39 7.17 -12.21
N LEU A 24 -21.88 8.40 -12.14
CA LEU A 24 -22.71 9.60 -12.16
C LEU A 24 -23.48 9.74 -13.47
N ARG A 25 -22.88 9.38 -14.61
CA ARG A 25 -23.56 9.36 -15.91
C ARG A 25 -24.67 8.32 -15.99
N GLU A 26 -24.44 7.09 -15.52
CA GLU A 26 -25.50 6.07 -15.43
C GLU A 26 -26.68 6.55 -14.58
N ARG A 27 -26.40 7.42 -13.60
CA ARG A 27 -27.39 8.02 -12.70
C ARG A 27 -27.97 9.34 -13.21
N GLY A 28 -27.61 9.79 -14.41
CA GLY A 28 -28.10 11.03 -15.01
C GLY A 28 -27.61 12.30 -14.32
N VAL A 29 -26.45 12.27 -13.64
CA VAL A 29 -25.87 13.39 -12.89
C VAL A 29 -24.72 13.99 -13.68
N GLY A 30 -24.81 15.30 -13.98
CA GLY A 30 -23.73 16.09 -14.59
C GLY A 30 -22.59 16.36 -13.61
N LEU A 31 -21.35 16.21 -14.09
CA LEU A 31 -20.13 16.54 -13.35
C LEU A 31 -19.56 17.86 -13.88
N HIS A 32 -19.55 18.89 -13.03
CA HIS A 32 -18.85 20.14 -13.30
C HIS A 32 -17.49 20.15 -12.60
N VAL A 33 -16.42 20.15 -13.38
CA VAL A 33 -15.06 20.28 -12.86
C VAL A 33 -14.67 21.76 -12.90
N ILE A 34 -14.81 22.44 -11.77
CA ILE A 34 -14.74 23.91 -11.63
C ILE A 34 -13.39 24.48 -12.07
N GLU A 35 -12.29 23.79 -11.74
CA GLU A 35 -10.93 24.29 -12.01
C GLU A 35 -10.52 24.14 -13.47
N GLN A 36 -11.03 23.12 -14.16
CA GLN A 36 -10.77 22.84 -15.56
C GLN A 36 -11.86 23.42 -16.49
N GLY A 37 -12.93 23.98 -15.91
CA GLY A 37 -14.06 24.52 -16.65
C GLY A 37 -14.83 23.46 -17.46
N ILE A 38 -14.78 22.20 -17.02
CA ILE A 38 -15.39 21.08 -17.77
C ILE A 38 -16.82 20.90 -17.31
N ASP A 39 -17.74 20.96 -18.27
CA ASP A 39 -19.15 20.67 -18.11
C ASP A 39 -19.51 19.40 -18.90
N THR A 40 -19.72 18.28 -18.21
CA THR A 40 -20.06 17.01 -18.87
C THR A 40 -21.50 16.93 -19.40
N ASP A 41 -22.33 17.95 -19.20
CA ASP A 41 -23.65 18.02 -19.83
C ASP A 41 -23.54 18.45 -21.31
N THR A 42 -22.43 19.08 -21.70
CA THR A 42 -22.10 19.43 -23.09
C THR A 42 -21.39 18.29 -23.83
N MET A 43 -21.51 18.24 -25.16
CA MET A 43 -20.82 17.23 -25.98
C MET A 43 -19.30 17.40 -25.91
N GLU A 44 -18.86 18.65 -25.97
CA GLU A 44 -17.47 19.08 -25.92
C GLU A 44 -16.84 18.73 -24.57
N GLY A 45 -17.54 19.01 -23.47
CA GLY A 45 -17.06 18.68 -22.13
C GLY A 45 -16.98 17.19 -21.86
N ARG A 46 -17.88 16.37 -22.43
CA ARG A 46 -17.75 14.89 -22.38
C ARG A 46 -16.52 14.40 -23.12
N ALA A 47 -16.25 14.94 -24.32
CA ALA A 47 -15.08 14.56 -25.09
C ALA A 47 -13.78 14.95 -24.37
N MET A 48 -13.73 16.17 -23.80
CA MET A 48 -12.57 16.64 -23.04
C MET A 48 -12.37 15.83 -21.75
N PHE A 49 -13.47 15.49 -21.05
CA PHE A 49 -13.42 14.61 -19.89
C PHE A 49 -12.83 13.25 -20.23
N GLY A 50 -13.32 12.60 -21.30
CA GLY A 50 -12.80 11.30 -21.74
C GLY A 50 -11.32 11.33 -22.13
N MET A 51 -10.86 12.39 -22.81
CA MET A 51 -9.44 12.57 -23.14
C MET A 51 -8.58 12.70 -21.87
N LEU A 52 -9.04 13.47 -20.88
CA LEU A 52 -8.35 13.62 -19.62
C LEU A 52 -8.33 12.33 -18.80
N SER A 53 -9.38 11.52 -18.87
CA SER A 53 -9.42 10.19 -18.28
C SER A 53 -8.33 9.28 -18.84
N VAL A 54 -8.22 9.18 -20.17
CA VAL A 54 -7.17 8.39 -20.83
C VAL A 54 -5.77 8.90 -20.45
N LEU A 55 -5.56 10.21 -20.40
CA LEU A 55 -4.28 10.79 -19.99
C LEU A 55 -3.96 10.49 -18.51
N ALA A 56 -4.97 10.51 -17.64
CA ALA A 56 -4.82 10.17 -16.24
C ALA A 56 -4.41 8.70 -16.05
N GLU A 57 -5.02 7.77 -16.79
CA GLU A 57 -4.64 6.35 -16.79
C GLU A 57 -3.18 6.18 -17.22
N LEU A 58 -2.78 6.81 -18.33
CA LEU A 58 -1.40 6.77 -18.81
C LEU A 58 -0.41 7.30 -17.75
N GLN A 59 -0.70 8.44 -17.14
CA GLN A 59 0.16 9.02 -16.10
C GLN A 59 0.26 8.10 -14.88
N ARG A 60 -0.83 7.43 -14.51
CA ARG A 60 -0.84 6.45 -13.41
C ARG A 60 0.06 5.26 -13.73
N GLU A 61 -0.02 4.70 -14.93
CA GLU A 61 0.86 3.61 -15.36
C GLU A 61 2.34 4.01 -15.31
N LEU A 62 2.66 5.21 -15.79
CA LEU A 62 4.03 5.75 -15.74
C LEU A 62 4.52 5.94 -14.29
N ILE A 63 3.69 6.43 -13.38
CA ILE A 63 4.05 6.57 -11.96
C ILE A 63 4.34 5.20 -11.35
N VAL A 64 3.52 4.18 -11.65
CA VAL A 64 3.73 2.82 -11.16
C VAL A 64 5.03 2.25 -11.70
N ALA A 65 5.28 2.37 -13.01
CA ALA A 65 6.50 1.89 -13.65
C ALA A 65 7.75 2.52 -13.00
N ASN A 66 7.78 3.86 -12.90
CA ASN A 66 8.88 4.60 -12.28
C ASN A 66 9.08 4.23 -10.81
N THR A 67 8.00 3.97 -10.07
CA THR A 67 8.09 3.52 -8.67
C THR A 67 8.73 2.15 -8.56
N MET A 68 8.38 1.22 -9.45
CA MET A 68 8.96 -0.12 -9.48
C MET A 68 10.45 -0.07 -9.83
N ASP A 69 10.83 0.74 -10.82
CA ASP A 69 12.23 0.95 -11.19
C ASP A 69 13.02 1.57 -10.03
N GLY A 70 12.45 2.57 -9.35
CA GLY A 70 13.03 3.17 -8.16
C GLY A 70 13.23 2.16 -7.02
N LEU A 71 12.24 1.29 -6.78
CA LEU A 71 12.32 0.21 -5.80
C LEU A 71 13.39 -0.83 -6.17
N ALA A 72 13.46 -1.24 -7.44
CA ALA A 72 14.47 -2.18 -7.93
C ALA A 72 15.88 -1.59 -7.76
N SER A 73 16.06 -0.33 -8.17
CA SER A 73 17.32 0.41 -8.01
C SER A 73 17.72 0.53 -6.53
N ALA A 74 16.77 0.82 -5.63
CA ALA A 74 17.04 0.90 -4.20
C ALA A 74 17.42 -0.47 -3.61
N ARG A 75 16.76 -1.56 -4.02
CA ARG A 75 17.10 -2.93 -3.61
C ARG A 75 18.49 -3.33 -4.10
N ALA A 76 18.86 -2.97 -5.33
CA ALA A 76 20.20 -3.22 -5.87
C ALA A 76 21.30 -2.52 -5.05
N ARG A 77 20.98 -1.37 -4.44
CA ARG A 77 21.85 -0.68 -3.46
C ARG A 77 21.77 -1.25 -2.03
N GLY A 78 21.12 -2.39 -1.83
CA GLY A 78 21.00 -3.05 -0.52
C GLY A 78 19.91 -2.48 0.40
N ARG A 79 19.04 -1.58 -0.08
CA ARG A 79 17.93 -1.08 0.75
C ARG A 79 16.88 -2.17 0.93
N VAL A 80 16.69 -2.61 2.16
CA VAL A 80 15.56 -3.46 2.57
C VAL A 80 14.38 -2.55 2.91
N GLY A 81 13.33 -2.59 2.09
CA GLY A 81 12.09 -1.84 2.32
C GLY A 81 11.20 -2.48 3.40
N GLY A 82 10.04 -1.86 3.65
CA GLY A 82 9.04 -2.38 4.58
C GLY A 82 9.18 -1.87 6.02
N ARG A 83 8.32 -2.38 6.90
CA ARG A 83 8.31 -2.03 8.33
C ARG A 83 9.52 -2.65 9.00
N ARG A 84 10.28 -1.85 9.76
CA ARG A 84 11.40 -2.37 10.57
C ARG A 84 10.90 -3.44 11.55
N PRO A 85 11.59 -4.59 11.67
CA PRO A 85 11.29 -5.58 12.69
C PRO A 85 11.28 -4.97 14.08
N LYS A 86 10.38 -5.44 14.94
CA LYS A 86 10.28 -4.99 16.34
C LYS A 86 11.33 -5.65 17.25
N LEU A 87 11.88 -6.79 16.83
CA LEU A 87 12.98 -7.48 17.50
C LEU A 87 14.20 -7.44 16.58
N THR A 88 15.39 -7.20 17.15
CA THR A 88 16.65 -7.41 16.43
C THR A 88 16.90 -8.90 16.21
N ALA A 89 17.86 -9.25 15.35
CA ALA A 89 18.25 -10.64 15.13
C ALA A 89 18.68 -11.32 16.44
N ASP A 90 19.48 -10.63 17.26
CA ASP A 90 19.96 -11.14 18.55
C ASP A 90 18.82 -11.31 19.56
N GLN A 91 17.87 -10.36 19.60
CA GLN A 91 16.68 -10.46 20.46
C GLN A 91 15.78 -11.62 20.02
N ALA A 92 15.63 -11.86 18.72
CA ALA A 92 14.88 -12.99 18.19
C ALA A 92 15.56 -14.33 18.54
N ALA A 93 16.89 -14.40 18.44
CA ALA A 93 17.67 -15.57 18.83
C ALA A 93 17.51 -15.87 20.33
N LEU A 94 17.66 -14.85 21.19
CA LEU A 94 17.47 -14.99 22.63
C LEU A 94 16.02 -15.39 22.98
N ALA A 95 15.02 -14.83 22.29
CA ALA A 95 13.63 -15.21 22.46
C ALA A 95 13.39 -16.69 22.12
N GLN A 96 14.04 -17.20 21.07
CA GLN A 96 13.99 -18.61 20.69
C GLN A 96 14.64 -19.51 21.75
N GLU A 97 15.82 -19.14 22.25
CA GLU A 97 16.53 -19.89 23.29
C GLU A 97 15.71 -19.98 24.59
N LEU A 98 15.15 -18.85 25.04
CA LEU A 98 14.29 -18.79 26.25
C LEU A 98 13.03 -19.64 26.11
N TYR A 99 12.48 -19.71 24.89
CA TYR A 99 11.31 -20.52 24.56
C TYR A 99 11.65 -22.01 24.54
N ASP A 100 12.73 -22.40 23.85
CA ASP A 100 13.16 -23.80 23.70
C ASP A 100 13.58 -24.41 25.04
N ALA A 101 14.29 -23.63 25.86
CA ALA A 101 14.69 -24.03 27.21
C ALA A 101 13.50 -24.06 28.20
N ARG A 102 12.29 -23.64 27.78
CA ARG A 102 11.07 -23.56 28.62
C ARG A 102 11.24 -22.73 29.89
N VAL A 103 12.21 -21.81 29.92
CA VAL A 103 12.55 -20.98 31.08
C VAL A 103 11.51 -19.86 31.29
N LYS A 104 10.91 -19.36 30.20
CA LYS A 104 9.90 -18.30 30.24
C LYS A 104 8.71 -18.64 29.34
N THR A 105 7.52 -18.22 29.77
CA THR A 105 6.33 -18.23 28.91
C THR A 105 6.46 -17.18 27.81
N VAL A 106 5.73 -17.35 26.70
CA VAL A 106 5.72 -16.36 25.60
C VAL A 106 5.27 -14.98 26.07
N GLN A 107 4.38 -14.90 27.08
CA GLN A 107 3.98 -13.62 27.67
C GLN A 107 5.16 -12.94 28.36
N GLN A 108 5.92 -13.68 29.18
CA GLN A 108 7.08 -13.12 29.87
C GLN A 108 8.21 -12.71 28.90
N ILE A 109 8.36 -13.43 27.78
CA ILE A 109 9.31 -13.06 26.71
C ILE A 109 8.84 -11.77 26.01
N ALA A 110 7.54 -11.66 25.73
CA ALA A 110 6.94 -10.46 25.15
C ALA A 110 7.14 -9.23 26.06
N ASP A 111 6.89 -9.38 27.35
CA ASP A 111 7.07 -8.33 28.34
C ASP A 111 8.54 -7.92 28.48
N LEU A 112 9.47 -8.89 28.43
CA LEU A 112 10.92 -8.65 28.48
C LEU A 112 11.40 -7.72 27.35
N PHE A 113 10.85 -7.88 26.15
CA PHE A 113 11.23 -7.06 25.00
C PHE A 113 10.26 -5.90 24.71
N GLY A 114 9.23 -5.72 25.52
CA GLY A 114 8.22 -4.66 25.32
C GLY A 114 7.43 -4.80 24.02
N VAL A 115 7.23 -6.02 23.52
CA VAL A 115 6.52 -6.30 22.26
C VAL A 115 5.26 -7.13 22.50
N PRO A 116 4.23 -7.04 21.64
CA PRO A 116 3.08 -7.94 21.73
C PRO A 116 3.49 -9.42 21.54
N ARG A 117 2.78 -10.36 22.17
CA ARG A 117 3.01 -11.81 21.99
C ARG A 117 3.07 -12.24 20.52
N SER A 118 2.23 -11.65 19.67
CA SER A 118 2.18 -11.92 18.22
C SER A 118 3.49 -11.58 17.49
N THR A 119 4.27 -10.64 18.05
CA THR A 119 5.61 -10.31 17.55
C THR A 119 6.59 -11.40 17.91
N VAL A 120 6.56 -11.91 19.15
CA VAL A 120 7.43 -13.01 19.61
C VAL A 120 7.16 -14.27 18.80
N TYR A 121 5.89 -14.70 18.74
CA TYR A 121 5.43 -15.82 17.92
C TYR A 121 5.90 -15.71 16.46
N GLY A 122 5.82 -14.52 15.88
CA GLY A 122 6.27 -14.28 14.52
C GLY A 122 7.78 -14.45 14.25
N HIS A 123 8.61 -14.54 15.29
CA HIS A 123 10.06 -14.76 15.19
C HIS A 123 10.48 -16.15 15.68
N LEU A 124 9.57 -16.98 16.21
CA LEU A 124 9.88 -18.35 16.62
C LEU A 124 9.84 -19.30 15.43
N LYS A 125 10.86 -20.16 15.29
CA LYS A 125 11.05 -21.11 14.18
C LYS A 125 9.88 -22.10 14.00
N GLY A 126 9.10 -22.35 15.06
CA GLY A 126 7.91 -23.22 15.02
C GLY A 126 6.65 -22.56 14.46
N ASP A 127 6.56 -21.22 14.44
CA ASP A 127 5.36 -20.49 14.01
C ASP A 127 5.44 -19.99 12.56
N THR A 128 6.65 -19.95 11.99
CA THR A 128 6.88 -19.64 10.57
C THR A 128 6.16 -20.62 9.65
N VAL A 129 6.08 -21.90 10.03
CA VAL A 129 5.33 -22.93 9.28
C VAL A 129 3.82 -22.66 9.35
N LEU A 130 3.29 -22.21 10.50
CA LEU A 130 1.88 -21.90 10.68
C LEU A 130 1.44 -20.62 9.92
N ARG A 131 2.33 -19.65 9.76
CA ARG A 131 2.10 -18.48 8.90
C ARG A 131 2.09 -18.86 7.42
N GLN A 132 3.06 -19.66 6.95
CA GLN A 132 3.13 -20.11 5.56
C GLN A 132 1.90 -20.95 5.16
N VAL A 133 1.41 -21.82 6.05
CA VAL A 133 0.21 -22.63 5.80
C VAL A 133 -1.08 -21.79 5.79
N LYS A 134 -1.20 -20.76 6.64
CA LYS A 134 -2.34 -19.83 6.61
C LYS A 134 -2.33 -18.95 5.36
N GLU A 135 -1.16 -18.47 4.92
CA GLU A 135 -1.02 -17.67 3.71
C GLU A 135 -1.31 -18.46 2.43
N ALA A 136 -1.01 -19.76 2.41
CA ALA A 136 -1.36 -20.66 1.31
C ALA A 136 -2.86 -21.03 1.28
N ARG A 137 -3.54 -21.07 2.44
CA ARG A 137 -4.98 -21.40 2.53
C ARG A 137 -5.92 -20.22 2.30
N GLY A 138 -5.45 -18.97 2.38
CA GLY A 138 -6.28 -17.76 2.23
C GLY A 138 -6.36 -17.19 0.81
N ARG A 139 -5.96 -17.97 -0.21
CA ARG A 139 -5.89 -17.52 -1.61
C ARG A 139 -6.65 -18.44 -2.60
N SER A 140 -7.61 -19.21 -2.11
CA SER A 140 -8.60 -19.95 -2.90
C SER A 140 -10.00 -19.48 -2.58
#